data_AF-A0A1J1IKY2-F1
#
_entry.id   AF-A0A1J1IKY2-F1
#
_cell.length_a   1.000
_cell.length_b   1.000
_cell.length_c   1.000
_cell.angle_alpha   90.00
_cell.angle_beta   90.00
_cell.angle_gamma   90.00
#
_symmetry.space_group_name_H-M   'P 1'
#
loop_
_entity.id
_entity.type
_entity.pdbx_description
1 polymer ?
#
loop_
_entity_poly.entity_id
_entity_poly.type
_entity_poly.pdbx_seq_one_letter_code
_entity_poly.pdbx_strand_id
1 'polypeptide(L)'
;MTEIEATEIVTKEEEDRDEEESVYSDPNVAVIVSFLDQFGTAVFPDKPPVMSDLMDWISNTDEVSPELQDIHVKLLRKLKRSVNAEKWEKAIIKFCYFYGGADDAFEVERYGYLHSNLGAKLRILKNLLEGQFDVNVKFKNLINAKPSTELRLEPFGKDKDGNVYYCQMDEKANIKIYQENLDEESWSVVAGNREELAKLIEELKGYRPIRPLPKDLIDEDSSSNSRPSEKEEVKVNVTEPIPDQEYSIDNASDEFPLKQTIRLIKKPDAVPVSDVKEEEIKEDTETQIDEKEREMQEKAIQKKRRRK
;
A
#
# COMPACT_ATOMS: atom_id res chain seq x y z
N MET A 1 -36.57 -28.62 0.93
CA MET A 1 -36.41 -27.25 1.43
C MET A 1 -37.19 -27.12 2.72
N THR A 2 -36.58 -27.68 3.77
CA THR A 2 -37.02 -27.56 5.16
C THR A 2 -36.57 -26.20 5.69
N GLU A 3 -37.26 -25.65 6.70
CA GLU A 3 -36.90 -24.38 7.36
C GLU A 3 -35.43 -24.36 7.85
N ILE A 4 -34.85 -25.53 8.14
CA ILE A 4 -33.46 -25.71 8.55
C ILE A 4 -32.47 -25.39 7.42
N GLU A 5 -32.75 -25.81 6.18
CA GLU A 5 -31.91 -25.46 5.02
C GLU A 5 -31.97 -23.95 4.75
N ALA A 6 -33.14 -23.32 4.91
CA ALA A 6 -33.28 -21.88 4.71
C ALA A 6 -32.51 -21.08 5.77
N THR A 7 -32.53 -21.50 7.04
CA THR A 7 -31.75 -20.83 8.09
C THR A 7 -30.25 -21.02 7.91
N GLU A 8 -29.78 -22.19 7.47
CA GLU A 8 -28.35 -22.46 7.27
C GLU A 8 -27.78 -21.72 6.04
N ILE A 9 -28.60 -21.53 5.01
CA ILE A 9 -28.24 -20.72 3.83
C ILE A 9 -28.15 -19.23 4.21
N VAL A 10 -29.12 -18.72 4.97
CA VAL A 10 -29.12 -17.31 5.40
C VAL A 10 -27.93 -17.01 6.32
N THR A 11 -27.57 -17.91 7.24
CA THR A 11 -26.41 -17.70 8.12
C THR A 11 -25.08 -17.73 7.35
N LYS A 12 -24.95 -18.60 6.33
CA LYS A 12 -23.76 -18.63 5.47
C LYS A 12 -23.64 -17.37 4.61
N GLU A 13 -24.76 -16.92 4.02
CA GLU A 13 -24.79 -15.67 3.24
C GLU A 13 -24.56 -14.41 4.10
N GLU A 14 -24.85 -14.45 5.39
CA GLU A 14 -24.51 -13.37 6.33
C GLU A 14 -23.03 -13.42 6.75
N GLU A 15 -22.50 -14.61 7.06
CA GLU A 15 -21.07 -14.80 7.39
C GLU A 15 -20.15 -14.43 6.21
N ASP A 16 -20.47 -14.86 4.99
CA ASP A 16 -19.69 -14.53 3.78
C ASP A 16 -19.70 -13.01 3.51
N ARG A 17 -20.81 -12.31 3.82
CA ARG A 17 -20.91 -10.85 3.68
C ARG A 17 -20.09 -10.09 4.72
N ASP A 18 -20.10 -10.55 5.97
CA ASP A 18 -19.32 -9.95 7.05
C ASP A 18 -17.81 -10.13 6.83
N GLU A 19 -17.39 -11.27 6.26
CA GLU A 19 -16.00 -11.51 5.86
C GLU A 19 -15.59 -10.64 4.67
N GLU A 20 -16.44 -10.50 3.64
CA GLU A 20 -16.22 -9.57 2.53
C GLU A 20 -16.09 -8.12 3.04
N GLU A 21 -17.01 -7.65 3.88
CA GLU A 21 -16.98 -6.28 4.41
C GLU A 21 -15.76 -6.01 5.29
N SER A 22 -15.32 -7.01 6.07
CA SER A 22 -14.07 -7.00 6.84
C SER A 22 -12.83 -6.87 5.93
N VAL A 23 -12.78 -7.62 4.83
CA VAL A 23 -11.69 -7.57 3.84
C VAL A 23 -11.55 -6.16 3.26
N TYR A 24 -12.66 -5.54 2.86
CA TYR A 24 -12.65 -4.19 2.28
C TYR A 24 -12.47 -3.06 3.31
N SER A 25 -12.36 -3.37 4.60
CA SER A 25 -12.17 -2.39 5.68
C SER A 25 -10.70 -2.17 6.03
N ASP A 26 -9.79 -3.02 5.53
CA ASP A 26 -8.35 -2.84 5.73
C ASP A 26 -7.84 -1.60 4.97
N PRO A 27 -7.11 -0.66 5.62
CA PRO A 27 -6.64 0.57 4.98
C PRO A 27 -5.67 0.32 3.81
N ASN A 28 -4.97 -0.82 3.78
CA ASN A 28 -4.13 -1.19 2.65
C ASN A 28 -4.95 -1.39 1.38
N VAL A 29 -6.21 -1.81 1.49
CA VAL A 29 -7.13 -1.93 0.35
C VAL A 29 -7.34 -0.57 -0.31
N ALA A 30 -7.60 0.49 0.48
CA ALA A 30 -7.78 1.85 -0.04
C ALA A 30 -6.55 2.33 -0.81
N VAL A 31 -5.35 2.05 -0.29
CA VAL A 31 -4.08 2.39 -0.96
C VAL A 31 -3.91 1.61 -2.26
N ILE A 32 -4.20 0.30 -2.25
CA ILE A 32 -4.13 -0.55 -3.44
C ILE A 32 -5.12 -0.05 -4.51
N VAL A 33 -6.37 0.26 -4.15
CA VAL A 33 -7.37 0.72 -5.12
C VAL A 33 -6.98 2.06 -5.71
N SER A 34 -6.61 3.01 -4.86
CA SER A 34 -6.15 4.34 -5.27
C SER A 34 -4.99 4.24 -6.25
N PHE A 35 -4.04 3.34 -5.97
CA PHE A 35 -2.94 3.08 -6.89
C PHE A 35 -3.42 2.52 -8.22
N LEU A 36 -4.28 1.50 -8.21
CA LEU A 36 -4.73 0.85 -9.44
C LEU A 36 -5.57 1.77 -10.31
N ASP A 37 -6.41 2.60 -9.72
CA ASP A 37 -7.22 3.58 -10.44
C ASP A 37 -6.34 4.64 -11.13
N GLN A 38 -5.39 5.22 -10.38
CA GLN A 38 -4.58 6.32 -10.89
C GLN A 38 -3.39 5.88 -11.76
N PHE A 39 -2.83 4.72 -11.44
CA PHE A 39 -1.52 4.27 -11.94
C PHE A 39 -1.53 2.86 -12.53
N GLY A 40 -2.64 2.12 -12.40
CA GLY A 40 -2.75 0.73 -12.86
C GLY A 40 -2.42 0.57 -14.33
N THR A 41 -2.88 1.48 -15.21
CA THR A 41 -2.58 1.44 -16.65
C THR A 41 -1.11 1.67 -16.97
N ALA A 42 -0.37 2.42 -16.14
CA ALA A 42 1.06 2.64 -16.33
C ALA A 42 1.89 1.42 -15.92
N VAL A 43 1.41 0.64 -14.95
CA VAL A 43 2.05 -0.61 -14.52
C VAL A 43 1.61 -1.79 -15.39
N PHE A 44 0.32 -1.88 -15.71
CA PHE A 44 -0.34 -2.98 -16.42
C PHE A 44 -1.02 -2.47 -17.70
N PRO A 45 -0.26 -2.12 -18.75
CA PRO A 45 -0.82 -1.45 -19.93
C PRO A 45 -1.80 -2.33 -20.73
N ASP A 46 -1.63 -3.65 -20.70
CA ASP A 46 -2.47 -4.57 -21.48
C ASP A 46 -3.78 -4.91 -20.78
N LYS A 47 -3.73 -5.09 -19.45
CA LYS A 47 -4.86 -5.51 -18.61
C LYS A 47 -4.60 -5.12 -17.14
N PRO A 48 -5.05 -3.92 -16.71
CA PRO A 48 -5.07 -3.58 -15.29
C PRO A 48 -5.96 -4.55 -14.52
N PRO A 49 -5.56 -4.97 -13.30
CA PRO A 49 -6.42 -5.78 -12.46
C PRO A 49 -7.65 -4.98 -12.03
N VAL A 50 -8.82 -5.61 -12.16
CA VAL A 50 -10.08 -5.09 -11.63
C VAL A 50 -10.09 -5.39 -10.14
N MET A 51 -10.55 -4.42 -9.34
CA MET A 51 -10.45 -4.51 -7.89
C MET A 51 -11.24 -5.67 -7.31
N SER A 52 -12.47 -5.91 -7.77
CA SER A 52 -13.28 -7.04 -7.26
C SER A 52 -12.57 -8.37 -7.46
N ASP A 53 -12.07 -8.60 -8.67
CA ASP A 53 -11.40 -9.85 -9.01
C ASP A 53 -10.13 -10.02 -8.16
N LEU A 54 -9.39 -8.92 -7.95
CA LEU A 54 -8.19 -8.92 -7.13
C LEU A 54 -8.48 -9.30 -5.67
N MET A 55 -9.58 -8.80 -5.09
CA MET A 55 -9.95 -9.15 -3.72
C MET A 55 -10.40 -10.60 -3.62
N ASP A 56 -11.20 -11.07 -4.58
CA ASP A 56 -11.61 -12.47 -4.65
C ASP A 56 -10.38 -13.39 -4.69
N TRP A 57 -9.37 -13.05 -5.51
CA TRP A 57 -8.13 -13.83 -5.61
C TRP A 57 -7.27 -13.79 -4.35
N ILE A 58 -7.20 -12.65 -3.65
CA ILE A 58 -6.36 -12.49 -2.46
C ILE A 58 -6.99 -13.21 -1.26
N SER A 59 -8.32 -13.13 -1.13
CA SER A 59 -9.08 -13.76 -0.05
C SER A 59 -9.22 -15.27 -0.23
N ASN A 60 -9.05 -15.80 -1.44
CA ASN A 60 -9.07 -17.24 -1.68
C ASN A 60 -7.97 -17.98 -0.89
N THR A 61 -8.37 -19.06 -0.21
CA THR A 61 -7.51 -19.91 0.62
C THR A 61 -7.33 -21.34 0.07
N ASP A 62 -8.09 -21.72 -0.96
CA ASP A 62 -8.03 -23.03 -1.60
C ASP A 62 -6.94 -23.09 -2.68
N GLU A 63 -6.81 -22.03 -3.46
CA GLU A 63 -5.77 -21.91 -4.49
C GLU A 63 -5.33 -20.47 -4.75
N VAL A 64 -4.10 -20.30 -5.23
CA VAL A 64 -3.62 -19.01 -5.72
C VAL A 64 -3.99 -18.89 -7.19
N SER A 65 -4.86 -17.94 -7.51
CA SER A 65 -5.22 -17.65 -8.91
C SER A 65 -3.97 -17.39 -9.76
N PRO A 66 -3.89 -17.96 -10.98
CA PRO A 66 -2.80 -17.69 -11.92
C PRO A 66 -2.65 -16.19 -12.25
N GLU A 67 -3.75 -15.45 -12.28
CA GLU A 67 -3.78 -14.01 -12.49
C GLU A 67 -3.09 -13.26 -11.34
N LEU A 68 -3.38 -13.62 -10.09
CA LEU A 68 -2.72 -13.04 -8.92
C LEU A 68 -1.22 -13.33 -8.90
N GLN A 69 -0.82 -14.57 -9.23
CA GLN A 69 0.59 -14.94 -9.40
C GLN A 69 1.27 -14.09 -10.47
N ASP A 70 0.65 -13.92 -11.64
CA ASP A 70 1.20 -13.12 -12.74
C ASP A 70 1.35 -11.64 -12.35
N ILE A 71 0.39 -11.08 -11.60
CA ILE A 71 0.48 -9.73 -11.03
C ILE A 71 1.74 -9.59 -10.16
N HIS A 72 1.95 -10.50 -9.21
CA HIS A 72 3.14 -10.49 -8.34
C HIS A 72 4.43 -10.60 -9.13
N VAL A 73 4.50 -11.55 -10.07
CA VAL A 73 5.67 -11.75 -10.93
C VAL A 73 5.97 -10.51 -11.77
N LYS A 74 4.94 -9.88 -12.36
CA LYS A 74 5.09 -8.64 -13.14
C LYS A 74 5.61 -7.49 -12.29
N LEU A 75 5.05 -7.28 -11.11
CA LEU A 75 5.49 -6.24 -10.18
C LEU A 75 6.95 -6.45 -9.78
N LEU A 76 7.32 -7.65 -9.34
CA LEU A 76 8.69 -7.98 -8.96
C LEU A 76 9.69 -7.77 -10.10
N ARG A 77 9.35 -8.18 -11.33
CA ARG A 77 10.23 -7.97 -12.50
C ARG A 77 10.43 -6.49 -12.81
N LYS A 78 9.42 -5.65 -12.62
CA LYS A 78 9.53 -4.19 -12.76
C LYS A 78 10.42 -3.56 -11.69
N LEU A 79 10.57 -4.23 -10.54
CA LEU A 79 11.54 -3.88 -9.48
C LEU A 79 12.95 -4.45 -9.73
N LYS A 80 13.28 -4.76 -10.99
CA LYS A 80 14.57 -5.35 -11.42
C LYS A 80 14.92 -6.66 -10.71
N ARG A 81 13.91 -7.44 -10.27
CA ARG A 81 14.13 -8.78 -9.73
C ARG A 81 14.05 -9.82 -10.85
N SER A 82 15.00 -10.76 -10.85
CA SER A 82 14.90 -11.95 -11.70
C SER A 82 13.93 -12.93 -11.04
N VAL A 83 12.80 -13.18 -11.69
CA VAL A 83 11.73 -14.03 -11.14
C VAL A 83 11.42 -15.16 -12.12
N ASN A 84 11.78 -16.38 -11.71
CA ASN A 84 11.21 -17.59 -12.29
C ASN A 84 9.76 -17.69 -11.78
N ALA A 85 8.80 -17.79 -12.70
CA ALA A 85 7.38 -17.82 -12.37
C ALA A 85 7.03 -18.97 -11.41
N GLU A 86 7.70 -20.12 -11.51
CA GLU A 86 7.48 -21.27 -10.61
C GLU A 86 8.03 -21.05 -9.20
N LYS A 87 8.95 -20.09 -9.02
CA LYS A 87 9.61 -19.78 -7.74
C LYS A 87 9.30 -18.35 -7.28
N TRP A 88 8.14 -17.83 -7.66
CA TRP A 88 7.73 -16.46 -7.37
C TRP A 88 7.61 -16.17 -5.87
N GLU A 89 7.15 -17.12 -5.06
CA GLU A 89 7.07 -16.97 -3.60
C GLU A 89 8.46 -16.71 -2.98
N LYS A 90 9.50 -17.41 -3.45
CA LYS A 90 10.89 -17.15 -3.01
C LYS A 90 11.35 -15.74 -3.38
N ALA A 91 10.86 -15.19 -4.48
CA ALA A 91 11.14 -13.81 -4.86
C ALA A 91 10.36 -12.81 -3.98
N ILE A 92 9.13 -13.13 -3.59
CA ILE A 92 8.36 -12.35 -2.60
C ILE A 92 9.07 -12.32 -1.25
N ILE A 93 9.49 -13.48 -0.72
CA ILE A 93 10.19 -13.55 0.57
C ILE A 93 11.44 -12.66 0.56
N LYS A 94 12.26 -12.75 -0.50
CA LYS A 94 13.44 -11.89 -0.68
C LYS A 94 13.08 -10.41 -0.80
N PHE A 95 11.98 -10.10 -1.47
CA PHE A 95 11.47 -8.73 -1.59
C PHE A 95 11.06 -8.20 -0.21
N CYS A 96 10.29 -8.96 0.57
CA CYS A 96 9.81 -8.55 1.89
C CYS A 96 10.97 -8.26 2.84
N TYR A 97 11.99 -9.12 2.89
CA TYR A 97 13.22 -8.84 3.66
C TYR A 97 13.96 -7.58 3.21
N PHE A 98 13.97 -7.28 1.92
CA PHE A 98 14.64 -6.09 1.40
C PHE A 98 13.87 -4.79 1.72
N TYR A 99 12.54 -4.84 1.73
CA TYR A 99 11.66 -3.70 2.00
C TYR A 99 11.21 -3.58 3.46
N GLY A 100 11.87 -4.28 4.39
CA GLY A 100 11.62 -4.15 5.84
C GLY A 100 10.40 -4.93 6.36
N GLY A 101 9.72 -5.71 5.52
CA GLY A 101 8.60 -6.58 5.91
C GLY A 101 9.07 -7.95 6.39
N ALA A 102 9.85 -8.01 7.47
CA ALA A 102 10.39 -9.28 7.98
C ALA A 102 9.30 -10.26 8.45
N ASP A 103 8.23 -9.73 9.06
CA ASP A 103 7.10 -10.53 9.54
C ASP A 103 6.33 -11.15 8.37
N ASP A 104 6.06 -10.35 7.32
CA ASP A 104 5.40 -10.83 6.09
C ASP A 104 6.27 -11.87 5.36
N ALA A 105 7.60 -11.70 5.37
CA ALA A 105 8.53 -12.67 4.81
C ALA A 105 8.47 -14.01 5.55
N PHE A 106 8.48 -13.96 6.88
CA PHE A 106 8.41 -15.14 7.74
C PHE A 106 7.07 -15.88 7.61
N GLU A 107 5.97 -15.14 7.52
CA GLU A 107 4.64 -15.69 7.29
C GLU A 107 4.61 -16.53 6.00
N VAL A 108 5.06 -15.95 4.88
CA VAL A 108 5.10 -16.64 3.59
C VAL A 108 6.09 -17.80 3.59
N GLU A 109 7.23 -17.68 4.27
CA GLU A 109 8.21 -18.78 4.38
C GLU A 109 7.66 -19.96 5.18
N ARG A 110 6.88 -19.70 6.23
CA ARG A 110 6.35 -20.71 7.13
C ARG A 110 5.07 -21.38 6.60
N TYR A 111 4.17 -20.60 6.03
CA TYR A 111 2.82 -21.06 5.65
C TYR A 111 2.61 -21.12 4.12
N GLY A 112 3.51 -20.55 3.33
CA GLY A 112 3.30 -20.31 1.90
C GLY A 112 2.39 -19.10 1.66
N TYR A 113 2.38 -18.57 0.44
CA TYR A 113 1.57 -17.38 0.15
C TYR A 113 0.07 -17.67 0.29
N LEU A 114 -0.38 -18.84 -0.16
CA LEU A 114 -1.79 -19.26 -0.14
C LEU A 114 -2.41 -19.17 1.27
N HIS A 115 -1.71 -19.70 2.26
CA HIS A 115 -2.17 -19.79 3.65
C HIS A 115 -1.67 -18.66 4.56
N SER A 116 -0.96 -17.68 4.00
CA SER A 116 -0.62 -16.46 4.74
C SER A 116 -1.89 -15.67 5.07
N ASN A 117 -1.92 -15.01 6.22
CA ASN A 117 -3.07 -14.18 6.57
C ASN A 117 -3.32 -13.06 5.54
N LEU A 118 -4.58 -12.66 5.41
CA LEU A 118 -5.03 -11.64 4.44
C LEU A 118 -4.24 -10.32 4.57
N GLY A 119 -4.02 -9.85 5.79
CA GLY A 119 -3.27 -8.63 6.05
C GLY A 119 -1.83 -8.69 5.50
N ALA A 120 -1.14 -9.83 5.62
CA ALA A 120 0.18 -10.04 5.04
C ALA A 120 0.13 -10.00 3.50
N LYS A 121 -0.83 -10.69 2.88
CA LYS A 121 -1.02 -10.65 1.42
C LYS A 121 -1.25 -9.22 0.92
N LEU A 122 -2.11 -8.45 1.60
CA LEU A 122 -2.40 -7.06 1.28
C LEU A 122 -1.17 -6.15 1.45
N ARG A 123 -0.45 -6.24 2.57
CA ARG A 123 0.78 -5.46 2.80
C ARG A 123 1.86 -5.77 1.75
N ILE A 124 2.05 -7.04 1.41
CA ILE A 124 3.00 -7.45 0.37
C ILE A 124 2.64 -6.80 -0.96
N LEU A 125 1.39 -6.91 -1.40
CA LEU A 125 0.93 -6.33 -2.66
C LEU A 125 1.06 -4.81 -2.65
N LYS A 126 0.60 -4.15 -1.59
CA LYS A 126 0.72 -2.71 -1.37
C LYS A 126 2.18 -2.25 -1.52
N ASN A 127 3.11 -2.92 -0.84
CA ASN A 127 4.54 -2.59 -0.89
C ASN A 127 5.15 -2.85 -2.29
N LEU A 128 4.69 -3.88 -3.01
CA LEU A 128 5.11 -4.12 -4.40
C LEU A 128 4.66 -3.02 -5.36
N LEU A 129 3.48 -2.45 -5.13
CA LEU A 129 2.94 -1.31 -5.88
C LEU A 129 3.70 -0.02 -5.53
N GLU A 130 3.92 0.25 -4.25
CA GLU A 130 4.70 1.42 -3.80
C GLU A 130 6.12 1.41 -4.34
N GLY A 131 6.80 0.25 -4.31
CA GLY A 131 8.15 0.11 -4.85
C GLY A 131 8.27 0.47 -6.34
N GLN A 132 7.16 0.52 -7.09
CA GLN A 132 7.17 0.99 -8.48
C GLN A 132 7.64 2.45 -8.58
N PHE A 133 7.29 3.30 -7.61
CA PHE A 133 7.75 4.70 -7.56
C PHE A 133 9.26 4.82 -7.34
N ASP A 134 9.90 3.82 -6.73
CA ASP A 134 11.32 3.86 -6.42
C ASP A 134 12.17 3.33 -7.58
N VAL A 135 11.82 2.13 -8.09
CA VAL A 135 12.73 1.33 -8.93
C VAL A 135 12.32 1.29 -10.41
N ASN A 136 11.03 1.36 -10.72
CA ASN A 136 10.53 1.19 -12.08
C ASN A 136 10.70 2.48 -12.89
N VAL A 137 11.87 2.65 -13.53
CA VAL A 137 12.26 3.86 -14.27
C VAL A 137 11.23 4.28 -15.33
N LYS A 138 10.64 3.33 -16.07
CA LYS A 138 9.64 3.65 -17.11
C LYS A 138 8.38 4.26 -16.49
N PHE A 139 7.92 3.66 -15.39
CA PHE A 139 6.80 4.17 -14.62
C PHE A 139 7.11 5.56 -14.06
N LYS A 140 8.24 5.72 -13.38
CA LYS A 140 8.68 7.02 -12.83
C LYS A 140 8.71 8.12 -13.86
N ASN A 141 9.28 7.86 -15.03
CA ASN A 141 9.35 8.85 -16.11
C ASN A 141 7.96 9.27 -16.59
N LEU A 142 7.00 8.34 -16.63
CA LEU A 142 5.61 8.62 -17.00
C LEU A 142 4.91 9.44 -15.91
N ILE A 143 5.12 9.11 -14.64
CA ILE A 143 4.52 9.84 -13.50
C ILE A 143 5.12 11.25 -13.37
N ASN A 144 6.44 11.39 -13.47
CA ASN A 144 7.13 12.68 -13.37
C ASN A 144 6.79 13.64 -14.51
N ALA A 145 6.23 13.14 -15.62
CA ALA A 145 5.74 13.97 -16.72
C ALA A 145 4.36 14.57 -16.45
N LYS A 146 3.61 14.05 -15.46
CA LYS A 146 2.29 14.57 -15.08
C LYS A 146 2.42 15.73 -14.10
N PRO A 147 1.52 16.72 -14.14
CA PRO A 147 1.50 17.80 -13.15
C PRO A 147 1.09 17.25 -11.78
N SER A 148 1.60 17.87 -10.71
CA SER A 148 1.34 17.41 -9.35
C SER A 148 -0.13 17.40 -8.93
N THR A 149 -0.98 18.18 -9.62
CA THR A 149 -2.44 18.20 -9.43
C THR A 149 -3.11 16.93 -9.93
N GLU A 150 -2.56 16.25 -10.94
CA GLU A 150 -3.07 14.97 -11.43
C GLU A 150 -2.58 13.77 -10.62
N LEU A 151 -1.58 13.97 -9.76
CA LEU A 151 -0.96 12.93 -8.95
C LEU A 151 -1.55 12.84 -7.54
N ARG A 152 -2.17 13.91 -7.05
CA ARG A 152 -2.76 13.94 -5.71
C ARG A 152 -4.26 13.66 -5.82
N LEU A 153 -4.75 12.75 -4.99
CA LEU A 153 -6.17 12.61 -4.74
C LEU A 153 -6.65 13.88 -4.02
N GLU A 154 -7.56 14.61 -4.65
CA GLU A 154 -8.21 15.73 -4.00
C GLU A 154 -9.27 15.21 -3.02
N PRO A 155 -9.38 15.82 -1.82
CA PRO A 155 -10.44 15.44 -0.89
C PRO A 155 -11.80 15.73 -1.52
N PHE A 156 -12.76 14.84 -1.27
CA PHE A 156 -14.13 15.03 -1.72
C PHE A 156 -14.77 16.26 -1.05
N GLY A 157 -14.42 16.54 0.21
CA GLY A 157 -14.85 17.73 0.91
C GLY A 157 -14.37 17.78 2.36
N LYS A 158 -14.75 18.86 3.05
CA LYS A 158 -14.55 19.01 4.49
C LYS A 158 -15.86 19.29 5.18
N ASP A 159 -16.04 18.79 6.40
CA ASP A 159 -17.14 19.22 7.25
C ASP A 159 -16.82 20.55 7.96
N LYS A 160 -17.77 21.03 8.77
CA LYS A 160 -17.64 22.25 9.57
C LYS A 160 -16.61 22.14 10.70
N ASP A 161 -16.30 20.92 11.14
CA ASP A 161 -15.35 20.65 12.21
C ASP A 161 -13.93 20.49 11.65
N GLY A 162 -13.80 20.53 10.31
CA GLY A 162 -12.54 20.48 9.58
C GLY A 162 -12.14 19.07 9.15
N ASN A 163 -12.96 18.06 9.44
CA ASN A 163 -12.70 16.68 9.03
C ASN A 163 -12.74 16.57 7.52
N VAL A 164 -11.73 15.91 6.95
CA VAL A 164 -11.56 15.78 5.51
C VAL A 164 -12.06 14.42 5.07
N TYR A 165 -12.89 14.39 4.03
CA TYR A 165 -13.51 13.18 3.51
C TYR A 165 -13.00 12.86 2.11
N TYR A 166 -12.79 11.57 1.85
CA TYR A 166 -12.39 11.02 0.57
C TYR A 166 -13.42 9.99 0.14
N CYS A 167 -13.75 10.00 -1.14
CA CYS A 167 -14.76 9.11 -1.71
C CYS A 167 -14.08 8.18 -2.70
N GLN A 168 -14.34 6.89 -2.53
CA GLN A 168 -13.95 5.85 -3.45
C GLN A 168 -15.22 5.16 -3.94
N MET A 169 -15.32 5.00 -5.26
CA MET A 169 -16.44 4.30 -5.88
C MET A 169 -15.88 3.31 -6.90
N ASP A 170 -16.34 2.06 -6.84
CA ASP A 170 -15.92 1.03 -7.81
C ASP A 170 -16.88 0.92 -9.02
N GLU A 171 -16.52 0.07 -9.99
CA GLU A 171 -17.32 -0.17 -11.20
C GLU A 171 -18.69 -0.81 -10.92
N LYS A 172 -18.87 -1.44 -9.75
CA LYS A 172 -20.13 -2.03 -9.27
C LYS A 172 -20.96 -1.02 -8.47
N ALA A 173 -20.52 0.25 -8.39
CA ALA A 173 -21.11 1.32 -7.61
C ALA A 173 -21.12 1.06 -6.09
N ASN A 174 -20.20 0.25 -5.58
CA ASN A 174 -19.90 0.21 -4.16
C ASN A 174 -19.17 1.50 -3.77
N ILE A 175 -19.63 2.16 -2.71
CA ILE A 175 -19.11 3.44 -2.27
C ILE A 175 -18.46 3.31 -0.91
N LYS A 176 -17.25 3.86 -0.77
CA LYS A 176 -16.55 3.97 0.50
C LYS A 176 -16.17 5.41 0.75
N ILE A 177 -16.53 5.90 1.92
CA ILE A 177 -16.13 7.21 2.41
C ILE A 177 -15.11 7.01 3.52
N TYR A 178 -13.95 7.63 3.33
CA TYR A 178 -12.86 7.66 4.28
C TYR A 178 -12.78 9.04 4.94
N GLN A 179 -12.47 9.07 6.22
CA GLN A 179 -12.18 10.29 6.97
C GLN A 179 -10.70 10.31 7.38
N GLU A 180 -10.04 11.46 7.19
CA GLU A 180 -8.66 11.69 7.62
C GLU A 180 -8.58 11.91 9.13
N ASN A 181 -7.64 11.23 9.79
CA ASN A 181 -7.22 11.53 11.15
C ASN A 181 -5.81 12.13 11.11
N LEU A 182 -5.73 13.46 11.31
CA LEU A 182 -4.48 14.21 11.25
C LEU A 182 -3.51 13.87 12.38
N ASP A 183 -4.02 13.50 13.55
CA ASP A 183 -3.18 13.21 14.73
C ASP A 183 -2.52 11.84 14.62
N GLU A 184 -3.23 10.87 14.03
CA GLU A 184 -2.76 9.49 13.85
C GLU A 184 -2.13 9.24 12.47
N GLU A 185 -2.13 10.25 11.58
CA GLU A 185 -1.75 10.12 10.16
C GLU A 185 -2.43 8.91 9.49
N SER A 186 -3.71 8.69 9.83
CA SER A 186 -4.46 7.49 9.46
C SER A 186 -5.80 7.83 8.78
N TRP A 187 -6.38 6.85 8.10
CA TRP A 187 -7.68 6.94 7.44
C TRP A 187 -8.63 5.93 8.04
N SER A 188 -9.87 6.33 8.32
CA SER A 188 -10.92 5.42 8.79
C SER A 188 -12.11 5.41 7.84
N VAL A 189 -12.72 4.24 7.65
CA VAL A 189 -13.96 4.11 6.88
C VAL A 189 -15.12 4.60 7.75
N VAL A 190 -15.85 5.61 7.26
CA VAL A 190 -17.02 6.18 7.95
C VAL A 190 -18.34 5.82 7.29
N ALA A 191 -18.31 5.34 6.05
CA ALA A 191 -19.45 4.73 5.37
C ALA A 191 -18.94 3.76 4.30
N GLY A 192 -19.41 2.51 4.31
CA GLY A 192 -19.07 1.47 3.32
C GLY A 192 -20.25 1.04 2.44
N ASN A 193 -21.47 1.45 2.79
CA ASN A 193 -22.68 1.08 2.07
C ASN A 193 -23.65 2.27 1.95
N ARG A 194 -24.71 2.08 1.17
CA ARG A 194 -25.70 3.13 0.89
C ARG A 194 -26.41 3.63 2.15
N GLU A 195 -26.66 2.74 3.10
CA GLU A 195 -27.42 3.04 4.32
C GLU A 195 -26.58 3.86 5.30
N GLU A 196 -25.33 3.46 5.49
CA GLU A 196 -24.32 4.22 6.24
C GLU A 196 -24.04 5.58 5.61
N LEU A 197 -23.96 5.65 4.28
CA LEU A 197 -23.79 6.93 3.60
C LEU A 197 -24.99 7.85 3.84
N ALA A 198 -26.22 7.32 3.79
CA ALA A 198 -27.42 8.10 4.10
C ALA A 198 -27.39 8.63 5.53
N LYS A 199 -27.00 7.77 6.50
CA LYS A 199 -26.83 8.15 7.90
C LYS A 199 -25.76 9.23 8.08
N LEU A 200 -24.59 9.07 7.47
CA LEU A 200 -23.50 10.05 7.49
C LEU A 200 -23.97 11.40 6.92
N ILE A 201 -24.71 11.39 5.80
CA ILE A 201 -25.28 12.59 5.21
C ILE A 201 -26.28 13.27 6.17
N GLU A 202 -27.12 12.51 6.87
CA GLU A 202 -28.04 13.06 7.86
C GLU A 202 -27.32 13.66 9.05
N GLU A 203 -26.26 13.03 9.54
CA GLU A 203 -25.41 13.54 10.62
C GLU A 203 -24.73 14.86 10.20
N LEU A 204 -24.14 14.89 9.01
CA LEU A 204 -23.50 16.09 8.44
C LEU A 204 -24.51 17.22 8.20
N LYS A 205 -25.75 16.91 7.80
CA LYS A 205 -26.85 17.89 7.62
C LYS A 205 -27.52 18.29 8.93
N GLY A 206 -27.45 17.46 9.97
CA GLY A 206 -28.12 17.63 11.26
C GLY A 206 -27.67 18.86 12.04
N TYR A 207 -26.53 19.43 11.65
CA TYR A 207 -26.11 20.74 12.12
C TYR A 207 -26.88 21.85 11.43
N ARG A 208 -27.93 22.32 12.11
CA ARG A 208 -28.58 23.58 11.75
C ARG A 208 -27.54 24.71 11.71
N PRO A 209 -27.64 25.66 10.76
CA PRO A 209 -26.89 26.90 10.86
C PRO A 209 -27.24 27.56 12.20
N ILE A 210 -26.22 27.95 12.97
CA ILE A 210 -26.41 28.88 14.09
C ILE A 210 -27.11 30.09 13.49
N ARG A 211 -28.40 30.22 13.78
CA ARG A 211 -29.17 31.41 13.41
C ARG A 211 -28.41 32.57 14.07
N PRO A 212 -27.98 33.61 13.33
CA PRO A 212 -27.45 34.79 13.99
C PRO A 212 -28.49 35.24 15.01
N LEU A 213 -28.08 35.41 16.27
CA LEU A 213 -28.98 35.92 17.29
C LEU A 213 -29.65 37.18 16.75
N PRO A 214 -30.98 37.34 16.90
CA PRO A 214 -31.64 38.58 16.55
C PRO A 214 -30.92 39.73 17.26
N LYS A 215 -30.59 40.78 16.51
CA LYS A 215 -29.92 41.99 17.01
C LYS A 215 -30.83 42.87 17.89
N ASP A 216 -31.85 42.28 18.52
CA ASP A 216 -32.91 43.00 19.23
C ASP A 216 -32.93 42.70 20.72
N LEU A 217 -31.75 42.56 21.34
CA LEU A 217 -31.55 42.80 22.78
C LEU A 217 -30.28 43.63 22.96
N ILE A 218 -30.29 44.81 22.32
CA ILE A 218 -29.49 45.94 22.75
C ILE A 218 -30.33 46.60 23.84
N ASP A 219 -30.19 46.17 25.08
CA ASP A 219 -30.55 47.00 26.22
C ASP A 219 -29.27 47.62 26.75
N GLU A 220 -29.09 48.88 26.38
CA GLU A 220 -28.28 49.84 27.11
C GLU A 220 -28.82 49.93 28.55
N ASP A 221 -28.02 49.56 29.54
CA ASP A 221 -27.75 50.50 30.63
C ASP A 221 -26.52 50.13 31.48
N SER A 222 -25.94 51.16 32.09
CA SER A 222 -24.88 51.19 33.12
C SER A 222 -23.41 51.29 32.67
N SER A 223 -23.03 52.56 32.47
CA SER A 223 -21.71 53.19 32.70
C SER A 223 -20.92 52.63 33.89
N SER A 224 -19.59 52.46 33.81
CA SER A 224 -18.54 53.42 34.21
C SER A 224 -17.23 52.60 34.33
N ASN A 225 -15.98 53.00 34.03
CA ASN A 225 -15.30 54.27 33.83
C ASN A 225 -13.89 53.97 33.25
N SER A 226 -13.37 54.85 32.36
CA SER A 226 -11.95 55.23 32.14
C SER A 226 -10.87 54.15 31.88
N ARG A 227 -9.98 54.18 30.86
CA ARG A 227 -9.22 55.29 30.22
C ARG A 227 -8.62 54.80 28.87
N PRO A 228 -8.14 55.70 27.98
CA PRO A 228 -7.95 55.45 26.54
C PRO A 228 -6.49 55.39 26.04
N SER A 229 -6.35 54.90 24.80
CA SER A 229 -5.24 55.07 23.83
C SER A 229 -3.98 54.23 24.15
N GLU A 230 -3.33 53.53 23.21
CA GLU A 230 -2.87 54.00 21.90
C GLU A 230 -3.06 52.99 20.77
N LYS A 231 -3.21 53.56 19.58
CA LYS A 231 -3.20 52.91 18.28
C LYS A 231 -1.75 52.80 17.83
N GLU A 232 -1.29 51.62 17.44
CA GLU A 232 -0.22 51.51 16.44
C GLU A 232 -0.76 50.75 15.24
N GLU A 233 -0.96 51.52 14.17
CA GLU A 233 -1.04 51.02 12.81
C GLU A 233 0.38 50.68 12.35
N VAL A 234 0.64 49.44 11.96
CA VAL A 234 1.73 49.13 11.02
C VAL A 234 1.20 48.17 9.95
N LYS A 235 0.92 48.73 8.77
CA LYS A 235 1.02 47.99 7.50
C LYS A 235 2.38 48.33 6.91
N VAL A 236 3.10 47.33 6.40
CA VAL A 236 3.37 47.11 4.96
C VAL A 236 4.45 46.03 4.80
N ASN A 237 4.13 45.13 3.86
CA ASN A 237 4.85 44.04 3.21
C ASN A 237 6.34 44.24 2.88
N VAL A 238 7.04 43.10 2.69
CA VAL A 238 7.86 42.66 1.52
C VAL A 238 8.77 41.53 2.03
N THR A 239 8.48 40.27 1.69
CA THR A 239 9.16 39.45 0.65
C THR A 239 10.62 39.17 0.97
N GLU A 240 10.97 37.89 1.22
CA GLU A 240 12.17 37.21 0.69
C GLU A 240 12.24 35.73 1.18
N PRO A 241 13.01 34.85 0.51
CA PRO A 241 12.47 33.62 -0.09
C PRO A 241 12.90 32.33 0.63
N ILE A 242 12.19 31.27 0.29
CA ILE A 242 12.51 29.87 0.61
C ILE A 242 13.81 29.52 -0.13
N PRO A 243 14.81 28.89 0.53
CA PRO A 243 16.04 28.51 -0.15
C PRO A 243 15.79 27.31 -1.09
N ASP A 244 16.00 27.53 -2.38
CA ASP A 244 16.10 26.50 -3.40
C ASP A 244 17.28 25.56 -3.09
N GLN A 245 16.99 24.30 -2.75
CA GLN A 245 17.98 23.23 -2.86
C GLN A 245 17.78 22.49 -4.18
N GLU A 246 18.54 22.96 -5.16
CA GLU A 246 18.78 22.32 -6.45
C GLU A 246 19.63 21.06 -6.21
N TYR A 247 19.02 19.87 -6.26
CA TYR A 247 19.77 18.62 -6.31
C TYR A 247 20.14 18.32 -7.77
N SER A 248 21.34 18.70 -8.15
CA SER A 248 22.01 18.24 -9.36
C SER A 248 22.08 16.71 -9.36
N ILE A 249 21.44 16.08 -10.35
CA ILE A 249 21.56 14.65 -10.62
C ILE A 249 22.85 14.45 -11.42
N ASP A 250 23.96 14.23 -10.70
CA ASP A 250 25.16 13.67 -11.30
C ASP A 250 25.11 12.14 -11.26
N ASN A 251 25.29 11.55 -12.44
CA ASN A 251 25.39 10.13 -12.65
C ASN A 251 26.57 9.53 -11.85
N ALA A 252 26.27 8.62 -10.94
CA ALA A 252 27.23 7.62 -10.47
C ALA A 252 26.52 6.28 -10.31
N SER A 253 26.96 5.31 -11.10
CA SER A 253 26.67 3.89 -10.93
C SER A 253 27.23 3.44 -9.58
N ASP A 254 26.39 2.95 -8.67
CA ASP A 254 26.87 2.16 -7.53
C ASP A 254 25.89 1.02 -7.21
N GLU A 255 26.41 -0.21 -7.35
CA GLU A 255 25.86 -1.42 -6.75
C GLU A 255 25.89 -1.25 -5.22
N PHE A 256 24.72 -1.13 -4.59
CA PHE A 256 24.65 -1.17 -3.12
C PHE A 256 24.81 -2.62 -2.61
N PRO A 257 25.66 -2.89 -1.60
CA PRO A 257 26.17 -4.23 -1.34
C PRO A 257 25.23 -5.08 -0.48
N LEU A 258 24.77 -6.19 -1.07
CA LEU A 258 23.95 -7.28 -0.53
C LEU A 258 24.52 -8.04 0.70
N LYS A 259 25.60 -7.59 1.33
CA LYS A 259 26.33 -8.39 2.35
C LYS A 259 26.36 -7.80 3.76
N GLN A 260 25.85 -6.58 3.97
CA GLN A 260 26.04 -5.88 5.26
C GLN A 260 24.85 -6.00 6.22
N THR A 261 23.65 -6.29 5.73
CA THR A 261 22.43 -6.41 6.57
C THR A 261 22.31 -7.75 7.30
N ILE A 262 22.93 -8.83 6.78
CA ILE A 262 22.90 -10.16 7.43
C ILE A 262 23.74 -10.21 8.74
N ARG A 263 24.65 -9.25 8.95
CA ARG A 263 25.59 -9.27 10.10
C ARG A 263 25.12 -8.54 11.35
N LEU A 264 24.02 -7.78 11.30
CA LEU A 264 23.56 -6.97 12.45
C LEU A 264 22.59 -7.66 13.40
N ILE A 265 22.28 -8.95 13.21
CA ILE A 265 21.50 -9.72 14.20
C ILE A 265 22.42 -10.76 14.85
N LYS A 266 23.25 -10.32 15.80
CA LYS A 266 23.85 -11.20 16.81
C LYS A 266 23.05 -11.07 18.11
N LYS A 267 22.65 -12.25 18.62
CA LYS A 267 21.84 -12.58 19.80
C LYS A 267 22.28 -11.88 21.11
N PRO A 268 21.40 -11.88 22.12
CA PRO A 268 21.80 -12.20 23.49
C PRO A 268 21.13 -13.47 24.06
N ASP A 269 22.00 -14.34 24.60
CA ASP A 269 21.94 -15.23 25.79
C ASP A 269 20.67 -16.05 26.11
N ALA A 270 20.67 -17.39 25.93
CA ALA A 270 21.16 -18.48 26.82
C ALA A 270 20.25 -18.71 28.05
N VAL A 271 19.67 -19.90 28.34
CA VAL A 271 20.24 -21.19 28.85
C VAL A 271 19.07 -22.25 28.91
N PRO A 272 19.22 -23.61 28.96
CA PRO A 272 20.11 -24.60 28.31
C PRO A 272 19.40 -25.85 27.68
N VAL A 273 20.08 -26.46 26.69
CA VAL A 273 20.38 -27.91 26.45
C VAL A 273 19.27 -28.99 26.46
N SER A 274 19.09 -29.66 25.30
CA SER A 274 19.25 -31.12 25.19
C SER A 274 19.68 -31.54 23.78
N ASP A 275 20.56 -32.54 23.73
CA ASP A 275 21.41 -33.00 22.63
C ASP A 275 20.68 -33.59 21.41
N VAL A 276 21.05 -33.20 20.19
CA VAL A 276 21.14 -34.12 19.01
C VAL A 276 22.23 -33.61 18.04
N LYS A 277 22.99 -34.57 17.50
CA LYS A 277 24.24 -34.50 16.70
C LYS A 277 24.20 -33.59 15.47
N GLU A 278 25.29 -32.85 15.25
CA GLU A 278 25.62 -32.20 13.98
C GLU A 278 26.10 -33.23 12.94
N GLU A 279 25.45 -33.26 11.78
CA GLU A 279 26.04 -33.78 10.53
C GLU A 279 26.41 -32.59 9.64
N GLU A 280 27.70 -32.46 9.33
CA GLU A 280 28.22 -31.55 8.30
C GLU A 280 27.70 -31.96 6.92
N ILE A 281 26.96 -31.07 6.24
CA ILE A 281 26.69 -31.19 4.80
C ILE A 281 27.45 -30.10 4.06
N LYS A 282 28.26 -30.57 3.10
CA LYS A 282 29.41 -29.92 2.47
C LYS A 282 29.03 -28.90 1.38
N GLU A 283 29.85 -27.86 1.32
CA GLU A 283 29.96 -26.76 0.35
C GLU A 283 30.39 -27.18 -1.08
N ASP A 284 30.41 -28.48 -1.40
CA ASP A 284 31.06 -29.03 -2.61
C ASP A 284 30.15 -29.08 -3.87
N THR A 285 28.89 -28.66 -3.78
CA THR A 285 27.94 -28.75 -4.91
C THR A 285 27.86 -27.47 -5.75
N GLU A 286 28.14 -26.30 -5.19
CA GLU A 286 27.99 -25.02 -5.90
C GLU A 286 29.14 -24.77 -6.90
N THR A 287 30.37 -25.15 -6.54
CA THR A 287 31.56 -25.06 -7.41
C THR A 287 31.51 -25.99 -8.62
N GLN A 288 30.89 -27.17 -8.50
CA GLN A 288 30.78 -28.13 -9.61
C GLN A 288 29.71 -27.74 -10.64
N ILE A 289 28.69 -26.98 -10.24
CA ILE A 289 27.64 -26.50 -11.14
C ILE A 289 28.18 -25.34 -11.99
N ASP A 290 28.90 -24.41 -11.36
CA ASP A 290 29.52 -23.26 -12.04
C ASP A 290 30.59 -23.67 -13.06
N GLU A 291 31.38 -24.71 -12.77
CA GLU A 291 32.43 -25.16 -13.68
C GLU A 291 31.86 -25.86 -14.93
N LYS A 292 30.79 -26.67 -14.77
CA LYS A 292 30.08 -27.30 -15.89
C LYS A 292 29.35 -26.29 -16.77
N GLU A 293 28.81 -25.22 -16.19
CA GLU A 293 28.10 -24.20 -16.96
C GLU A 293 29.07 -23.36 -17.81
N ARG A 294 30.26 -23.04 -17.28
CA ARG A 294 31.34 -22.38 -18.05
C ARG A 294 31.83 -23.25 -19.22
N GLU A 295 32.03 -24.54 -18.98
CA GLU A 295 32.50 -25.47 -20.02
C GLU A 295 31.47 -25.62 -21.17
N MET A 296 30.18 -25.56 -20.84
CA MET A 296 29.09 -25.64 -21.82
C MET A 296 29.00 -24.37 -22.67
N GLN A 297 29.19 -23.20 -22.06
CA GLN A 297 29.20 -21.91 -22.76
C GLN A 297 30.40 -21.79 -23.71
N GLU A 298 31.58 -22.27 -23.29
CA GLU A 298 32.79 -22.21 -24.11
C GLU A 298 32.69 -23.13 -25.35
N LYS A 299 32.11 -24.33 -25.19
CA LYS A 299 31.81 -25.25 -26.31
C LYS A 299 30.78 -24.65 -27.28
N ALA A 300 29.78 -23.92 -26.77
CA ALA A 300 28.79 -23.24 -27.62
C ALA A 300 29.41 -22.10 -28.45
N ILE A 301 30.36 -21.34 -27.87
CA ILE A 301 31.09 -20.27 -28.54
C ILE A 301 32.02 -20.83 -29.62
N GLN A 302 32.75 -21.92 -29.34
CA GLN A 302 33.59 -22.59 -30.35
C GLN A 302 32.76 -23.19 -31.50
N LYS A 303 31.58 -23.74 -31.23
CA LYS A 303 30.69 -24.28 -32.27
C LYS A 303 30.12 -23.17 -33.19
N LYS A 304 29.87 -21.97 -32.66
CA LYS A 304 29.48 -20.80 -33.46
C LYS A 304 30.63 -20.26 -34.31
N ARG A 305 31.87 -20.31 -33.81
CA ARG A 305 33.07 -19.89 -34.55
C ARG A 305 33.44 -20.82 -35.71
N ARG A 306 33.10 -22.12 -35.64
CA ARG A 306 33.36 -23.10 -36.73
C ARG A 306 32.31 -23.10 -37.85
N ARG A 307 31.25 -22.30 -37.73
CA ARG A 307 30.14 -22.20 -38.70
C ARG A 307 30.15 -20.90 -39.52
N LYS A 308 31.20 -20.09 -39.36
CA LYS A 308 31.44 -18.85 -40.11
C LYS A 308 32.73 -19.03 -40.89
#